data_AF-A0A0D7WB36-F1
#
_entry.id   AF-A0A0D7WB36-F1
#
_cell.length_a   1.000
_cell.length_b   1.000
_cell.length_c   1.000
_cell.angle_alpha   90.00
_cell.angle_beta   90.00
_cell.angle_gamma   90.00
#
_symmetry.space_group_name_H-M   'P 1'
#
loop_
_entity.id
_entity.type
_entity.pdbx_description
1 polymer ?
#
loop_
_entity_poly.entity_id
_entity_poly.type
_entity_poly.pdbx_seq_one_letter_code
_entity_poly.pdbx_strand_id
1 'polypeptide(L)'
;MKLNEIYFYMILFLFQFFSLIILTCSEDLKDRKHLFNYTKVALFMFSIGCIMEIFNWNYLQNFECIFFTALPLLLIFTIKILAFTFKSIFKKEPFQLYRNELSDGIWVKNRGNFKKHHFYYSIYSLSILLVPILSFTLLYIALFK
;
A
#
# COMPACT_ATOMS: atom_id res chain seq x y z
N MET A 1 -7.41 27.40 12.81
CA MET A 1 -7.21 26.63 11.57
C MET A 1 -8.26 27.08 10.56
N LYS A 2 -7.88 27.46 9.34
CA LYS A 2 -8.86 27.86 8.32
C LYS A 2 -9.57 26.61 7.78
N LEU A 3 -10.84 26.72 7.37
CA LEU A 3 -11.63 25.57 6.90
C LEU A 3 -10.93 24.79 5.75
N ASN A 4 -10.27 25.51 4.83
CA ASN A 4 -9.50 24.93 3.73
C ASN A 4 -8.30 24.07 4.19
N GLU A 5 -7.71 24.40 5.33
CA GLU A 5 -6.59 23.66 5.92
C GLU A 5 -7.07 22.34 6.53
N ILE A 6 -8.24 22.36 7.19
CA ILE A 6 -8.87 21.15 7.73
C ILE A 6 -9.19 20.18 6.59
N TYR A 7 -9.78 20.66 5.49
CA TYR A 7 -10.09 19.81 4.33
C TYR A 7 -8.83 19.20 3.70
N PHE A 8 -7.75 19.97 3.59
CA PHE A 8 -6.47 19.46 3.11
C PHE A 8 -5.99 18.25 3.93
N TYR A 9 -5.95 18.36 5.27
CA TYR A 9 -5.51 17.25 6.12
C TYR A 9 -6.49 16.07 6.11
N MET A 10 -7.80 16.32 6.01
CA MET A 10 -8.78 15.25 5.86
C MET A 10 -8.56 14.44 4.58
N ILE A 11 -8.26 15.09 3.45
CA ILE A 11 -7.94 14.42 2.19
C ILE A 11 -6.69 13.53 2.35
N LEU A 12 -5.62 14.07 2.94
CA LEU A 12 -4.40 13.29 3.17
C LEU A 12 -4.64 12.10 4.09
N PHE A 13 -5.44 12.27 5.15
CA PHE A 13 -5.80 11.19 6.05
C PHE A 13 -6.56 10.08 5.32
N LEU A 14 -7.51 10.42 4.45
CA LEU A 14 -8.24 9.45 3.63
C LEU A 14 -7.29 8.67 2.69
N PHE A 15 -6.28 9.32 2.13
CA PHE A 15 -5.29 8.65 1.28
C PHE A 15 -4.41 7.69 2.09
N GLN A 16 -4.03 8.04 3.32
CA GLN A 16 -3.32 7.12 4.21
C GLN A 16 -4.20 5.95 4.66
N PHE A 17 -5.49 6.18 4.91
CA PHE A 17 -6.43 5.11 5.19
C PHE A 17 -6.52 4.13 4.01
N PHE A 18 -6.53 4.63 2.78
CA PHE A 18 -6.49 3.79 1.59
C PHE A 18 -5.19 3.00 1.44
N SER A 19 -4.04 3.59 1.79
CA SER A 19 -2.77 2.86 1.90
C SER A 19 -2.86 1.70 2.89
N LEU A 20 -3.50 1.89 4.05
CA LEU A 20 -3.73 0.82 5.02
C LEU A 20 -4.61 -0.29 4.43
N ILE A 21 -5.65 0.05 3.67
CA ILE A 21 -6.48 -0.94 2.95
C ILE A 21 -5.62 -1.74 1.97
N ILE A 22 -4.77 -1.09 1.17
CA ILE A 22 -3.88 -1.78 0.22
C ILE A 22 -2.93 -2.73 0.94
N LEU A 23 -2.36 -2.31 2.08
CA LEU A 23 -1.43 -3.12 2.86
C LEU A 23 -2.12 -4.37 3.43
N THR A 24 -3.31 -4.20 4.01
CA THR A 24 -4.12 -5.27 4.61
C THR A 24 -4.73 -6.22 3.58
N CYS A 25 -5.16 -5.69 2.43
CA CYS A 25 -5.73 -6.45 1.31
C CYS A 25 -4.72 -6.74 0.18
N SER A 26 -3.43 -6.74 0.52
CA SER A 26 -2.33 -6.88 -0.44
C SER A 26 -2.34 -8.19 -1.25
N GLU A 27 -2.97 -9.24 -0.72
CA GLU A 27 -3.24 -10.50 -1.45
C GLU A 27 -4.13 -10.28 -2.69
N ASP A 28 -5.08 -9.36 -2.63
CA ASP A 28 -6.00 -9.07 -3.74
C ASP A 28 -5.24 -8.48 -4.93
N LEU A 29 -4.10 -7.83 -4.69
CA LEU A 29 -3.25 -7.30 -5.77
C LEU A 29 -2.72 -8.40 -6.68
N LYS A 30 -2.72 -9.68 -6.30
CA LYS A 30 -2.33 -10.78 -7.19
C LYS A 30 -3.29 -10.96 -8.35
N ASP A 31 -4.56 -10.69 -8.14
CA ASP A 31 -5.58 -10.71 -9.19
C ASP A 31 -5.46 -9.46 -10.10
N ARG A 32 -5.58 -9.67 -11.41
CA ARG A 32 -5.40 -8.59 -12.40
C ARG A 32 -6.49 -7.53 -12.32
N LYS A 33 -7.74 -7.92 -12.06
CA LYS A 33 -8.88 -6.99 -11.99
C LYS A 33 -8.76 -6.12 -10.75
N HIS A 34 -8.48 -6.73 -9.59
CA HIS A 34 -8.26 -5.99 -8.36
C HIS A 34 -7.05 -5.06 -8.46
N LEU A 35 -5.91 -5.54 -8.98
CA LEU A 35 -4.75 -4.69 -9.23
C LEU A 35 -5.10 -3.46 -10.06
N PHE A 36 -5.79 -3.64 -11.19
CA PHE A 36 -6.18 -2.54 -12.07
C PHE A 36 -7.06 -1.52 -11.35
N ASN A 37 -8.03 -1.98 -10.55
CA ASN A 37 -8.91 -1.11 -9.77
C ASN A 37 -8.14 -0.30 -8.72
N TYR A 38 -7.28 -0.96 -7.92
CA TYR A 38 -6.46 -0.28 -6.91
C TYR A 38 -5.52 0.75 -7.56
N THR A 39 -4.85 0.39 -8.66
CA THR A 39 -3.96 1.31 -9.40
C THR A 39 -4.73 2.51 -9.96
N LYS A 40 -5.94 2.31 -10.50
CA LYS A 40 -6.77 3.41 -11.00
C LYS A 40 -7.12 4.41 -9.89
N VAL A 41 -7.50 3.91 -8.72
CA VAL A 41 -7.81 4.77 -7.56
C VAL A 41 -6.55 5.47 -7.06
N ALA A 42 -5.42 4.76 -6.95
CA ALA A 42 -4.15 5.35 -6.53
C ALA A 42 -3.65 6.44 -7.50
N LEU A 43 -3.79 6.24 -8.81
CA LEU A 43 -3.48 7.26 -9.82
C LEU A 43 -4.38 8.49 -9.68
N PHE A 44 -5.67 8.28 -9.39
CA PHE A 44 -6.59 9.38 -9.14
C PHE A 44 -6.17 10.18 -7.89
N MET A 45 -5.83 9.51 -6.79
CA MET A 45 -5.32 10.16 -5.57
C MET A 45 -4.05 10.97 -5.83
N PHE A 46 -3.10 10.41 -6.60
CA PHE A 46 -1.90 11.12 -7.02
C PHE A 46 -2.22 12.36 -7.86
N SER A 47 -3.17 12.24 -8.81
CA SER A 47 -3.59 13.39 -9.62
C SER A 47 -4.21 14.51 -8.77
N ILE A 48 -4.97 14.17 -7.72
CA ILE A 48 -5.49 15.15 -6.77
C ILE A 48 -4.34 15.86 -6.05
N GLY A 49 -3.32 15.14 -5.61
CA GLY A 49 -2.12 15.73 -4.99
C GLY A 49 -1.41 16.72 -5.92
N CYS A 50 -1.21 16.36 -7.18
CA CYS A 50 -0.63 17.26 -8.18
C CYS A 50 -1.50 18.52 -8.37
N ILE A 51 -2.82 18.38 -8.42
CA ILE A 51 -3.76 19.50 -8.51
C ILE A 51 -3.64 20.41 -7.28
N MET A 52 -3.63 19.83 -6.08
CA MET A 52 -3.48 20.59 -4.83
C MET A 52 -2.18 21.40 -4.81
N GLU A 53 -1.09 20.82 -5.32
CA GLU A 53 0.20 21.51 -5.44
C GLU A 53 0.14 22.67 -6.46
N ILE A 54 -0.42 22.44 -7.66
CA ILE A 54 -0.52 23.45 -8.73
C ILE A 54 -1.36 24.66 -8.28
N PHE A 55 -2.43 24.42 -7.52
CA PHE A 55 -3.28 25.49 -6.99
C PHE A 55 -2.73 26.17 -5.72
N ASN A 56 -1.50 25.83 -5.29
CA ASN A 56 -0.92 26.27 -4.01
C ASN A 56 -1.85 25.98 -2.82
N TRP A 57 -2.65 24.91 -2.91
CA TRP A 57 -3.46 24.39 -1.83
C TRP A 57 -2.68 23.30 -1.07
N ASN A 58 -1.38 23.54 -0.86
CA ASN A 58 -0.54 22.77 0.04
C ASN A 58 -0.31 23.55 1.34
N TYR A 59 -0.41 22.87 2.47
CA TYR A 59 -0.05 23.42 3.77
C TYR A 59 1.16 22.70 4.38
N LEU A 60 1.76 21.78 3.61
CA LEU A 60 3.01 21.11 3.95
C LEU A 60 4.16 21.74 3.17
N GLN A 61 5.37 21.64 3.70
CA GLN A 61 6.57 22.18 3.06
C GLN A 61 7.09 21.23 1.97
N ASN A 62 7.96 21.75 1.09
CA ASN A 62 8.84 20.97 0.22
C ASN A 62 8.19 19.84 -0.59
N PHE A 63 7.00 20.03 -1.19
CA PHE A 63 6.31 18.97 -1.97
C PHE A 63 5.90 17.71 -1.17
N GLU A 64 5.87 17.76 0.17
CA GLU A 64 5.42 16.63 0.99
C GLU A 64 3.98 16.19 0.66
N CYS A 65 3.12 17.10 0.17
CA CYS A 65 1.78 16.76 -0.30
C CYS A 65 1.82 15.71 -1.42
N ILE A 66 2.69 15.90 -2.42
CA ILE A 66 2.85 14.95 -3.53
C ILE A 66 3.33 13.60 -3.00
N PHE A 67 4.25 13.58 -2.04
CA PHE A 67 4.71 12.34 -1.43
C PHE A 67 3.57 11.55 -0.78
N PHE A 68 2.76 12.20 0.07
CA PHE A 68 1.67 11.53 0.77
C PHE A 68 0.56 11.05 -0.17
N THR A 69 0.28 11.81 -1.24
CA THR A 69 -0.70 11.42 -2.27
C THR A 69 -0.19 10.32 -3.21
N ALA A 70 1.13 10.19 -3.38
CA ALA A 70 1.76 9.13 -4.16
C ALA A 70 1.92 7.80 -3.40
N LEU A 71 1.87 7.82 -2.06
CA LEU A 71 2.09 6.64 -1.21
C LEU A 71 1.23 5.42 -1.60
N PRO A 72 -0.10 5.53 -1.84
CA PRO A 72 -0.89 4.38 -2.27
C PRO A 72 -0.36 3.71 -3.55
N LEU A 73 0.10 4.52 -4.51
CA LEU A 73 0.63 4.03 -5.78
C LEU A 73 1.97 3.32 -5.58
N LEU A 74 2.88 3.96 -4.83
CA LEU A 74 4.18 3.37 -4.47
C LEU A 74 4.01 2.07 -3.70
N LEU A 75 3.02 2.00 -2.81
CA LEU A 75 2.71 0.81 -2.02
C LEU A 75 2.30 -0.37 -2.90
N ILE A 76 1.42 -0.15 -3.88
CA ILE A 76 1.02 -1.19 -4.85
C ILE A 76 2.24 -1.75 -5.58
N PHE A 77 3.13 -0.88 -6.08
CA PHE A 77 4.34 -1.30 -6.77
C PHE A 77 5.29 -2.07 -5.84
N THR A 78 5.48 -1.59 -4.62
CA THR A 78 6.37 -2.22 -3.64
C THR A 78 5.87 -3.62 -3.28
N ILE A 79 4.57 -3.78 -3.01
CA ILE A 79 3.98 -5.11 -2.74
C ILE A 79 4.14 -6.04 -3.93
N LYS A 80 3.94 -5.53 -5.16
CA LYS A 80 4.10 -6.33 -6.38
C LYS A 80 5.53 -6.82 -6.58
N ILE A 81 6.51 -5.93 -6.40
CA ILE A 81 7.94 -6.26 -6.47
C ILE A 81 8.28 -7.29 -5.38
N LEU A 82 7.77 -7.11 -4.16
CA LEU A 82 8.02 -8.03 -3.05
C LEU A 82 7.41 -9.42 -3.32
N ALA A 83 6.17 -9.49 -3.79
CA ALA A 83 5.55 -10.75 -4.17
C ALA A 83 6.30 -11.45 -5.31
N PHE A 84 6.77 -10.68 -6.31
CA PHE A 84 7.55 -11.21 -7.42
C PHE A 84 8.92 -11.75 -6.97
N THR A 85 9.66 -11.00 -6.14
CA THR A 85 10.97 -11.42 -5.61
C THR A 85 10.85 -12.67 -4.75
N PHE A 86 9.86 -12.76 -3.86
CA PHE A 86 9.60 -13.98 -3.09
C PHE A 86 9.25 -15.17 -3.98
N LYS A 87 8.45 -14.98 -5.02
CA LYS A 87 8.12 -16.05 -5.98
C LYS A 87 9.34 -16.49 -6.77
N SER A 88 10.21 -15.56 -7.16
CA SER A 88 11.43 -15.84 -7.93
C SER A 88 12.48 -16.60 -7.10
N ILE A 89 12.76 -16.15 -5.88
CA ILE A 89 13.79 -16.73 -5.00
C ILE A 89 13.38 -18.12 -4.50
N PHE A 90 12.14 -18.26 -4.01
CA PHE A 90 11.70 -19.49 -3.35
C PHE A 90 10.96 -20.45 -4.29
N LYS A 91 10.71 -20.04 -5.55
CA LYS A 91 9.96 -20.81 -6.57
C LYS A 91 8.58 -21.29 -6.08
N LYS A 92 7.98 -20.54 -5.16
CA LYS A 92 6.68 -20.84 -4.51
C LYS A 92 5.80 -19.62 -4.56
N GLU A 93 4.49 -19.83 -4.61
CA GLU A 93 3.55 -18.72 -4.47
C GLU A 93 3.56 -18.21 -3.03
N PRO A 94 3.86 -16.93 -2.81
CA PRO A 94 3.83 -16.38 -1.47
C PRO A 94 2.39 -16.22 -1.01
N PHE A 95 2.09 -16.41 0.27
CA PHE A 95 0.76 -16.22 0.84
C PHE A 95 0.88 -15.66 2.26
N GLN A 96 -0.03 -14.78 2.63
CA GLN A 96 -0.08 -14.23 3.99
C GLN A 96 -0.71 -15.19 5.01
N LEU A 97 -0.19 -15.23 6.23
CA LEU A 97 -0.67 -16.09 7.32
C LEU A 97 -1.98 -15.62 7.96
N TYR A 98 -2.19 -14.30 8.08
CA TYR A 98 -3.30 -13.72 8.85
C TYR A 98 -4.66 -13.75 8.13
N ARG A 99 -4.77 -14.46 6.99
CA ARG A 99 -6.04 -14.69 6.27
C ARG A 99 -6.53 -16.13 6.46
N ASN A 100 -6.65 -16.55 7.71
CA ASN A 100 -7.50 -17.68 8.11
C ASN A 100 -8.79 -17.09 8.70
N GLU A 101 -9.92 -17.26 8.01
CA GLU A 101 -11.26 -17.15 8.60
C GLU A 101 -11.64 -15.81 9.24
N LEU A 102 -12.09 -14.85 8.41
CA LEU A 102 -13.01 -13.80 8.85
C LEU A 102 -14.33 -13.95 8.09
N SER A 103 -15.31 -14.56 8.78
CA SER A 103 -16.77 -14.57 8.59
C SER A 103 -17.35 -14.38 7.17
N ASP A 104 -18.21 -15.34 6.79
CA ASP A 104 -19.27 -15.33 5.76
C ASP A 104 -19.16 -14.35 4.57
N GLY A 105 -18.61 -14.86 3.46
CA GLY A 105 -19.17 -14.56 2.14
C GLY A 105 -18.24 -13.92 1.09
N ILE A 106 -17.09 -13.35 1.47
CA ILE A 106 -16.11 -12.82 0.49
C ILE A 106 -14.75 -13.46 0.76
N TRP A 107 -14.53 -14.62 0.14
CA TRP A 107 -13.35 -15.44 0.38
C TRP A 107 -12.70 -15.90 -0.90
N VAL A 108 -11.44 -15.52 -1.10
CA VAL A 108 -10.51 -16.34 -1.87
C VAL A 108 -9.80 -17.24 -0.86
N LYS A 109 -10.15 -18.54 -0.82
CA LYS A 109 -9.51 -19.53 0.06
C LYS A 109 -8.00 -19.47 -0.14
N ASN A 110 -7.27 -19.17 0.93
CA ASN A 110 -5.82 -19.14 0.90
C ASN A 110 -5.28 -20.54 0.62
N ARG A 111 -4.70 -20.74 -0.58
CA ARG A 111 -4.26 -22.07 -1.05
C ARG A 111 -2.85 -22.44 -0.57
N GLY A 112 -2.25 -21.63 0.32
CA GLY A 112 -0.94 -21.91 0.89
C GLY A 112 -0.90 -23.23 1.66
N ASN A 113 0.16 -24.02 1.48
CA ASN A 113 0.39 -25.22 2.28
C ASN A 113 1.05 -24.83 3.62
N PHE A 114 0.27 -24.20 4.50
CA PHE A 114 0.75 -23.62 5.77
C PHE A 114 1.38 -24.64 6.71
N LYS A 115 0.91 -25.89 6.69
CA LYS A 115 1.49 -26.98 7.48
C LYS A 115 2.93 -27.30 7.07
N LYS A 116 3.25 -27.23 5.78
CA LYS A 116 4.57 -27.58 5.24
C LYS A 116 5.54 -26.38 5.16
N HIS A 117 5.01 -25.17 4.98
CA HIS A 117 5.79 -23.99 4.63
C HIS A 117 5.53 -22.77 5.53
N HIS A 118 5.15 -23.01 6.79
CA HIS A 118 4.83 -21.96 7.78
C HIS A 118 5.90 -20.86 7.83
N PHE A 119 7.17 -21.21 8.00
CA PHE A 119 8.27 -20.25 8.12
C PHE A 119 8.39 -19.31 6.90
N TYR A 120 8.25 -19.85 5.69
CA TYR A 120 8.29 -19.06 4.46
C TYR A 120 7.12 -18.06 4.40
N TYR A 121 5.90 -18.50 4.75
CA TYR A 121 4.73 -17.64 4.78
C TYR A 121 4.80 -16.60 5.91
N SER A 122 5.40 -16.95 7.06
CA SER A 122 5.69 -16.00 8.15
C SER A 122 6.62 -14.88 7.69
N ILE A 123 7.73 -15.24 7.04
CA ILE A 123 8.68 -14.26 6.53
C ILE A 123 7.99 -13.36 5.50
N TYR A 124 7.26 -13.92 4.54
CA TYR A 124 6.56 -13.13 3.54
C TYR A 124 5.53 -12.17 4.15
N SER A 125 4.70 -12.64 5.08
CA SER A 125 3.72 -11.79 5.79
C SER A 125 4.41 -10.63 6.50
N LEU A 126 5.49 -10.91 7.21
CA LEU A 126 6.25 -9.91 7.95
C LEU A 126 6.95 -8.93 7.00
N SER A 127 7.49 -9.42 5.87
CA SER A 127 8.12 -8.60 4.85
C SER A 127 7.12 -7.68 4.15
N ILE A 128 5.91 -8.13 3.82
CA ILE A 128 4.88 -7.25 3.25
C ILE A 128 4.55 -6.10 4.20
N LEU A 129 4.49 -6.36 5.50
CA LEU A 129 4.18 -5.31 6.47
C LEU A 129 5.36 -4.36 6.66
N LEU A 130 6.54 -4.89 6.96
CA LEU A 130 7.67 -4.08 7.41
C LEU A 130 8.43 -3.40 6.27
N VAL A 131 8.62 -4.07 5.13
CA VAL A 131 9.46 -3.51 4.05
C VAL A 131 8.88 -2.20 3.52
N PRO A 132 7.58 -2.09 3.18
CA PRO A 132 7.01 -0.82 2.73
C PRO A 132 7.06 0.28 3.79
N ILE A 133 6.78 -0.05 5.06
CA ILE A 133 6.79 0.94 6.15
C ILE A 133 8.20 1.49 6.33
N LEU A 134 9.21 0.63 6.42
CA LEU A 134 10.60 1.03 6.59
C LEU A 134 11.12 1.77 5.36
N SER A 135 10.85 1.27 4.15
CA SER A 135 11.33 1.91 2.92
C SER A 135 10.74 3.30 2.73
N PHE A 136 9.44 3.49 2.97
CA PHE A 136 8.80 4.79 2.84
C PHE A 136 9.18 5.75 3.95
N THR A 137 9.41 5.26 5.17
CA THR A 137 9.92 6.10 6.26
C THR A 137 11.33 6.60 5.95
N LEU A 138 12.22 5.72 5.49
CA LEU A 138 13.57 6.09 5.08
C LEU A 138 13.55 7.04 3.87
N LEU A 139 12.67 6.80 2.89
CA LEU A 139 12.52 7.67 1.73
C LEU A 139 12.01 9.06 2.13
N TYR A 140 11.04 9.14 3.05
CA TYR A 140 10.55 10.41 3.58
C TYR A 140 11.65 11.19 4.29
N ILE A 141 12.43 10.51 5.15
CA ILE A 141 13.57 11.13 5.82
C ILE A 141 14.56 11.64 4.77
N ALA A 142 14.98 10.81 3.82
CA ALA A 142 15.98 11.19 2.82
C ALA A 142 15.58 12.34 1.89
N LEU A 143 14.29 12.53 1.63
CA LEU A 143 13.79 13.57 0.72
C LEU A 143 13.45 14.89 1.43
N PHE A 144 13.03 14.84 2.70
CA PHE A 144 12.45 16.01 3.39
C PHE A 144 13.11 16.35 4.73
N LYS A 145 14.08 15.56 5.21
CA LYS A 145 14.86 15.81 6.44
C LYS A 145 16.35 15.72 6.20
#